data_AF-M2XUX8-F1
#
_entry.id   AF-M2XUX8-F1
#
_cell.length_a   1.000
_cell.length_b   1.000
_cell.length_c   1.000
_cell.angle_alpha   90.00
_cell.angle_beta   90.00
_cell.angle_gamma   90.00
#
_symmetry.space_group_name_H-M   'P 1'
#
loop_
_entity.id
_entity.type
_entity.pdbx_description
1 polymer ?
#
loop_
_entity_poly.entity_id
_entity_poly.type
_entity_poly.pdbx_seq_one_letter_code
_entity_poly.pdbx_strand_id
1 'polypeptide(L)'
;MGRSIRSVGGFVDVRLFLESIECGDVANNFNRIEELLEVKPLDLQKKGVPPKQRKRILRHVEFLRHGIVPYEYAVKYHEQQKQEETSIKQESLSS
;
A
#
# COMPACT_ATOMS: atom_id res chain seq x y z
N MET A 1 -14.56 -1.62 22.14
CA MET A 1 -13.88 -0.37 21.78
C MET A 1 -13.25 -0.52 20.39
N GLY A 2 -13.97 -0.15 19.33
CA GLY A 2 -13.44 -0.18 17.96
C GLY A 2 -12.57 1.06 17.72
N ARG A 3 -11.29 0.87 17.37
CA ARG A 3 -10.43 1.99 17.00
C ARG A 3 -10.85 2.45 15.61
N SER A 4 -11.46 3.63 15.53
CA SER A 4 -11.78 4.30 14.27
C SER A 4 -10.49 4.48 13.45
N ILE A 5 -10.37 3.75 12.34
CA ILE A 5 -9.31 3.90 11.34
C ILE A 5 -9.55 5.24 10.64
N ARG A 6 -9.01 6.32 11.20
CA ARG A 6 -9.16 7.68 10.66
C ARG A 6 -8.41 7.76 9.32
N SER A 7 -9.17 7.82 8.24
CA SER A 7 -8.87 8.47 6.95
C SER A 7 -7.50 8.30 6.29
N VAL A 8 -6.79 7.18 6.49
CA VAL A 8 -5.60 6.84 5.68
C VAL A 8 -5.99 6.12 4.38
N GLY A 9 -7.22 5.60 4.31
CA GLY A 9 -7.69 4.71 3.23
C GLY A 9 -7.88 5.35 1.86
N GLY A 10 -7.85 6.67 1.75
CA GLY A 10 -8.06 7.37 0.47
C GLY A 10 -6.80 7.52 -0.40
N PHE A 11 -5.60 7.30 0.16
CA PHE A 11 -4.35 7.71 -0.49
C PHE A 11 -3.32 6.57 -0.65
N VAL A 12 -3.57 5.42 -0.01
CA VAL A 12 -2.60 4.32 0.02
C VAL A 12 -2.97 3.24 -0.99
N ASP A 13 -2.24 3.19 -2.10
CA ASP A 13 -2.37 2.11 -3.08
C ASP A 13 -1.74 0.83 -2.53
N VAL A 14 -2.51 -0.26 -2.55
CA VAL A 14 -2.12 -1.56 -1.97
C VAL A 14 -0.92 -2.17 -2.69
N ARG A 15 -0.91 -2.09 -4.03
CA ARG A 15 0.18 -2.63 -4.85
C ARG A 15 1.44 -1.85 -4.59
N LEU A 16 1.36 -0.52 -4.66
CA LEU A 16 2.49 0.37 -4.42
C LEU A 16 3.07 0.20 -3.01
N PHE A 17 2.20 0.08 -2.01
CA PHE A 17 2.61 -0.19 -0.63
C PHE A 17 3.33 -1.52 -0.51
N LEU A 18 2.75 -2.61 -1.04
CA LEU A 18 3.36 -3.92 -0.95
C LEU A 18 4.66 -4.01 -1.75
N GLU A 19 4.76 -3.35 -2.90
CA GLU A 19 6.00 -3.22 -3.66
C GLU A 19 7.06 -2.40 -2.93
N SER A 20 6.68 -1.36 -2.19
CA SER A 20 7.63 -0.54 -1.41
C SER A 20 8.31 -1.35 -0.29
N ILE A 21 7.65 -2.41 0.19
CA ILE A 21 8.18 -3.31 1.22
C ILE A 21 8.64 -4.67 0.66
N GLU A 22 8.90 -4.76 -0.64
CA GLU A 22 9.37 -5.97 -1.33
C GLU A 22 8.43 -7.19 -1.13
N CYS A 23 7.13 -6.94 -1.10
CA CYS A 23 6.06 -7.94 -1.00
C CYS A 23 5.03 -7.79 -2.15
N GLY A 24 5.44 -7.21 -3.28
CA GLY A 24 4.55 -6.94 -4.42
C GLY A 24 3.95 -8.21 -5.05
N ASP A 25 4.65 -9.34 -4.94
CA ASP A 25 4.23 -10.67 -5.40
C ASP A 25 2.92 -11.14 -4.74
N VAL A 26 2.65 -10.70 -3.50
CA VAL A 26 1.40 -11.03 -2.79
C VAL A 26 0.34 -9.94 -2.90
N ALA A 27 0.58 -8.88 -3.67
CA ALA A 27 -0.37 -7.77 -3.80
C ALA A 27 -1.70 -8.18 -4.42
N ASN A 28 -1.68 -9.15 -5.35
CA ASN A 28 -2.90 -9.67 -5.97
C ASN A 28 -3.82 -10.41 -4.98
N ASN A 29 -3.33 -10.74 -3.77
CA ASN A 29 -4.15 -11.36 -2.74
C ASN A 29 -5.01 -10.35 -1.97
N PHE A 30 -4.85 -9.04 -2.20
CA PHE A 30 -5.56 -7.97 -1.50
C PHE A 30 -6.25 -7.06 -2.50
N ASN A 31 -7.56 -6.85 -2.32
CA ASN A 31 -8.33 -6.01 -3.24
C ASN A 31 -8.36 -4.55 -2.79
N ARG A 32 -8.24 -4.32 -1.49
CA ARG A 32 -8.40 -2.99 -0.88
C ARG A 32 -7.43 -2.78 0.27
N ILE A 33 -7.13 -1.53 0.56
CA ILE A 33 -6.19 -1.18 1.64
C ILE A 33 -6.80 -1.45 3.02
N GLU A 34 -8.11 -1.32 3.18
CA GLU A 34 -8.80 -1.63 4.43
C GLU A 34 -8.61 -3.10 4.82
N GLU A 35 -8.63 -4.00 3.83
CA GLU A 35 -8.37 -5.43 4.04
C GLU A 35 -6.94 -5.66 4.56
N LEU A 36 -5.97 -4.91 4.03
CA LEU A 36 -4.60 -4.95 4.49
C LEU A 36 -4.45 -4.35 5.89
N LEU A 37 -5.17 -3.26 6.18
CA LEU A 37 -5.18 -2.58 7.48
C LEU A 37 -5.87 -3.38 8.56
N GLU A 38 -6.74 -4.35 8.24
CA GLU A 38 -7.42 -5.21 9.22
C GLU A 38 -6.85 -6.64 9.27
N VAL A 39 -5.84 -6.94 8.44
CA VAL A 39 -5.33 -8.29 8.27
C VAL A 39 -4.74 -8.87 9.56
N LYS A 40 -5.07 -10.14 9.86
CA LYS A 40 -4.48 -10.89 10.96
C LYS A 40 -3.40 -11.85 10.46
N PRO A 41 -2.48 -12.30 11.32
CA PRO A 41 -1.42 -13.25 10.94
C PRO A 41 -1.95 -14.55 10.33
N LEU A 42 -3.13 -15.01 10.78
CA LEU A 42 -3.79 -16.21 10.28
C LEU A 42 -4.39 -16.01 8.87
N ASP A 43 -4.87 -14.81 8.56
CA ASP A 43 -5.45 -14.52 7.24
C ASP A 43 -4.37 -14.52 6.18
N LEU A 44 -3.20 -13.94 6.48
CA LEU A 44 -2.03 -14.02 5.62
C LEU A 44 -1.56 -15.47 5.39
N GLN A 45 -1.69 -16.33 6.41
CA GLN A 45 -1.36 -17.75 6.27
C GLN A 45 -2.30 -18.45 5.29
N LYS A 46 -3.61 -18.19 5.42
CA LYS A 46 -4.65 -18.76 4.54
C LYS A 46 -4.47 -18.31 3.09
N LYS A 47 -3.97 -17.08 2.88
CA LYS A 47 -3.62 -16.51 1.57
C LYS A 47 -2.29 -17.01 1.01
N GLY A 48 -1.61 -17.93 1.69
CA GLY A 48 -0.36 -18.51 1.19
C GLY A 48 0.87 -17.61 1.32
N VAL A 49 0.81 -16.54 2.12
CA VAL A 49 1.93 -15.60 2.25
C VAL A 49 3.08 -16.23 3.05
N PRO A 50 4.32 -16.24 2.51
CA PRO A 50 5.51 -16.72 3.20
C PRO A 50 5.72 -16.12 4.61
N PRO A 51 6.19 -16.90 5.60
CA PRO A 51 6.36 -16.42 6.97
C PRO A 51 7.18 -15.13 7.13
N LYS A 52 8.23 -14.95 6.31
CA LYS A 52 9.08 -13.75 6.33
C LYS A 52 8.31 -12.51 5.87
N GLN A 53 7.59 -12.63 4.74
CA GLN A 53 6.76 -11.55 4.21
C GLN A 53 5.60 -11.23 5.16
N ARG A 54 4.98 -12.23 5.79
CA ARG A 54 3.92 -12.00 6.79
C ARG A 54 4.36 -11.06 7.91
N LYS A 55 5.53 -11.31 8.50
CA LYS A 55 6.09 -10.45 9.55
C LYS A 55 6.35 -9.03 9.03
N ARG A 56 6.85 -8.92 7.79
CA ARG A 56 7.15 -7.62 7.16
C ARG A 56 5.89 -6.80 6.90
N ILE A 57 4.87 -7.42 6.31
CA ILE A 57 3.57 -6.79 6.05
C ILE A 57 2.96 -6.32 7.36
N LEU A 58 2.83 -7.20 8.37
CA LEU A 58 2.24 -6.83 9.66
C LEU A 58 2.98 -5.66 10.33
N ARG A 59 4.31 -5.63 10.28
CA ARG A 59 5.10 -4.51 10.82
C ARG A 59 4.76 -3.18 10.14
N HIS A 60 4.72 -3.16 8.81
CA HIS A 60 4.47 -1.91 8.08
C HIS A 60 2.99 -1.50 8.10
N VAL A 61 2.08 -2.47 8.20
CA VAL A 61 0.65 -2.22 8.46
C VAL A 61 0.46 -1.55 9.82
N GLU A 62 1.17 -1.99 10.86
CA GLU A 62 1.14 -1.32 12.16
C GLU A 62 1.65 0.12 12.06
N PHE A 63 2.72 0.39 11.30
CA PHE A 63 3.17 1.77 11.04
C PHE A 63 2.08 2.62 10.38
N LEU A 64 1.41 2.10 9.35
CA LEU A 64 0.29 2.79 8.72
C LEU A 64 -0.86 3.05 9.70
N ARG A 65 -1.19 2.10 10.58
CA ARG A 65 -2.21 2.29 11.64
C ARG A 65 -1.83 3.38 12.62
N HIS A 66 -0.54 3.63 12.81
CA HIS A 66 -0.01 4.73 13.60
C HIS A 66 0.19 6.03 12.80
N GLY A 67 -0.20 6.08 11.52
CA GLY A 67 -0.03 7.24 10.64
C GLY A 67 1.40 7.43 10.15
N ILE A 68 2.26 6.43 10.30
CA ILE A 68 3.64 6.45 9.83
C ILE A 68 3.69 5.75 8.47
N VAL A 69 4.04 6.50 7.43
CA VAL A 69 4.16 6.00 6.06
C VAL A 69 5.64 5.70 5.77
N PRO A 70 5.98 4.52 5.20
CA PRO A 70 7.35 4.22 4.81
C PRO A 70 7.87 5.25 3.80
N TYR A 71 9.12 5.68 3.93
CA TYR A 71 9.72 6.66 3.03
C TYR A 71 9.70 6.16 1.58
N GLU A 72 9.99 4.88 1.39
CA GLU A 72 10.01 4.17 0.12
C GLU A 72 8.65 4.18 -0.57
N TYR A 73 7.56 4.12 0.20
CA TYR A 73 6.21 4.31 -0.33
C TYR A 73 6.00 5.77 -0.76
N ALA A 74 6.37 6.72 0.10
CA ALA A 74 6.17 8.14 -0.16
C ALA A 74 6.91 8.60 -1.42
N VAL A 75 8.14 8.12 -1.64
CA VAL A 75 8.93 8.40 -2.86
C VAL A 75 8.21 7.86 -4.10
N LYS A 76 7.86 6.57 -4.11
CA LYS A 76 7.20 5.95 -5.25
C LYS A 76 5.84 6.59 -5.57
N TYR A 77 5.08 6.97 -4.54
CA TYR A 77 3.82 7.67 -4.71
C TYR A 77 4.03 9.04 -5.38
N HIS A 78 5.05 9.78 -4.95
CA HIS A 78 5.38 11.07 -5.54
C HIS A 78 5.87 10.96 -6.99
N GLU A 79 6.56 9.87 -7.34
CA GLU A 79 6.99 9.56 -8.70
C GLU A 79 5.82 9.26 -9.63
N GLN A 80 4.83 8.47 -9.17
CA GLN A 80 3.62 8.17 -9.96
C GLN A 80 2.82 9.44 -10.28
N GLN A 81 2.59 10.30 -9.28
CA GLN A 81 1.87 11.56 -9.48
C GLN A 81 2.54 12.47 -10.52
N LYS A 82 3.88 12.58 -10.48
CA LYS A 82 4.63 13.37 -11.46
C LYS A 82 4.48 12.85 -12.89
N GLN A 83 4.41 11.53 -13.07
CA GLN A 83 4.23 10.91 -14.38
C GLN A 83 2.86 11.23 -14.98
N GLU A 84 1.80 11.12 -14.16
CA GLU A 84 0.43 11.48 -14.58
C GLU A 84 0.33 12.96 -14.97
N GLU A 85 0.94 13.86 -14.19
CA GLU A 85 0.98 15.30 -14.52
C GLU A 85 1.75 15.60 -15.82
N THR A 86 2.83 14.86 -16.12
CA THR A 86 3.55 15.01 -17.38
C THR A 86 2.80 14.47 -18.59
N SER A 87 2.06 13.37 -18.44
CA SER A 87 1.23 12.81 -19.53
C SER A 87 0.09 13.75 -19.90
N ILE A 88 -0.61 14.32 -18.91
CA ILE A 88 -1.72 15.26 -19.14
C ILE A 88 -1.24 16.52 -19.88
N LYS A 89 -0.03 17.01 -19.56
CA LYS A 89 0.57 18.16 -20.25
C LYS A 89 0.95 17.85 -21.70
N GLN A 90 1.34 16.63 -22.03
CA GLN A 90 1.71 16.26 -23.40
C GLN A 90 0.49 16.12 -24.33
N GLU A 91 -0.63 15.57 -23.85
CA GLU A 91 -1.89 15.49 -24.62
C GLU A 91 -2.49 16.87 -24.92
N SER A 92 -2.35 17.82 -23.98
CA SER A 92 -2.85 19.20 -24.16
C SER A 92 -1.94 20.11 -24.99
N LEU A 93 -0.72 19.68 -25.30
CA LEU A 93 0.22 20.35 -26.23
C LEU A 93 0.18 19.76 -27.66
N SER A 94 -0.56 18.65 -27.86
CA SER A 94 -0.69 17.95 -29.15
C SER A 94 -2.11 17.98 -29.73
N SER A 95 -3.03 18.72 -29.08
CA SER A 95 -4.34 19.12 -29.61
C SER A 95 -4.34 20.61 -29.96
#